data_AF-A0A355WLP5-F1
#
_entry.id   AF-A0A355WLP5-F1
#
_cell.length_a   1.000
_cell.length_b   1.000
_cell.length_c   1.000
_cell.angle_alpha   90.00
_cell.angle_beta   90.00
_cell.angle_gamma   90.00
#
_symmetry.space_group_name_H-M   'P 1'
#
loop_
_entity.id
_entity.type
_entity.pdbx_description
1 polymer ?
#
loop_
_entity_poly.entity_id
_entity_poly.type
_entity_poly.pdbx_seq_one_letter_code
_entity_poly.pdbx_strand_id
1 'polypeptide(L)'
;PAEVKEKYAHLNIDGVKAGVWLPTDGQGDPANIALALAKGARNRGAVVAERVLVTGVTVQDRTAKGVTWESDGETGFIEADHVINCGG
;
A
#
# COMPACT_ATOMS: atom_id res chain seq x y z
N PRO A 1 18.71 30.82 2.23
CA PRO A 1 17.78 30.45 1.14
C PRO A 1 18.39 30.36 -0.28
N ALA A 2 19.61 30.86 -0.53
CA ALA A 2 20.24 30.79 -1.86
C ALA A 2 20.33 29.35 -2.41
N GLU A 3 20.73 28.40 -1.57
CA GLU A 3 20.75 26.97 -1.93
C GLU A 3 19.38 26.43 -2.36
N VAL A 4 18.28 26.95 -1.79
CA VAL A 4 16.91 26.58 -2.20
C VAL A 4 16.65 27.02 -3.64
N LYS A 5 17.06 28.24 -4.00
CA LYS A 5 16.93 28.78 -5.36
C LYS A 5 17.84 28.06 -6.35
N GLU A 6 19.02 27.63 -5.92
CA GLU A 6 19.93 26.81 -6.72
C GLU A 6 19.34 25.42 -7.03
N LYS A 7 18.68 24.79 -6.05
CA LYS A 7 17.99 23.51 -6.26
C LYS A 7 16.73 23.62 -7.12
N TYR A 8 15.99 24.73 -7.00
CA TYR A 8 14.78 24.94 -7.80
C TYR A 8 14.66 26.39 -8.26
N ALA A 9 15.25 26.68 -9.43
CA ALA A 9 15.38 28.02 -9.99
C ALA A 9 14.04 28.75 -10.21
N HIS A 10 12.94 28.02 -10.34
CA HIS A 10 11.61 28.58 -10.57
C HIS A 10 10.91 29.07 -9.29
N LEU A 11 11.38 28.72 -8.09
CA LEU A 11 10.74 29.10 -6.83
C LEU A 11 10.92 30.59 -6.51
N ASN A 12 9.86 31.32 -6.13
CA ASN A 12 10.03 32.61 -5.47
C ASN A 12 10.52 32.37 -4.03
N ILE A 13 11.65 32.98 -3.65
CA ILE A 13 12.26 32.82 -2.32
C ILE A 13 11.98 33.99 -1.36
N ASP A 14 11.13 34.94 -1.75
CA ASP A 14 10.68 36.00 -0.86
C ASP A 14 10.00 35.42 0.39
N GLY A 15 10.50 35.77 1.57
CA GLY A 15 10.00 35.26 2.85
C GLY A 15 10.48 33.85 3.24
N VAL A 16 11.18 33.12 2.36
CA VAL A 16 11.74 31.80 2.69
C VAL A 16 12.88 31.94 3.71
N LYS A 17 12.76 31.26 4.85
CA LYS A 17 13.78 31.27 5.91
C LYS A 17 14.82 30.17 5.75
N ALA A 18 14.38 28.95 5.44
CA ALA A 18 15.23 27.77 5.22
C ALA A 18 14.47 26.74 4.37
N GLY A 19 15.16 25.67 3.94
CA GLY A 19 14.57 24.52 3.28
C GLY A 19 15.23 23.22 3.76
N VAL A 20 14.49 22.11 3.69
CA VAL A 20 15.01 20.76 3.93
C VAL A 20 15.14 20.07 2.58
N TRP A 21 16.31 19.54 2.28
CA TRP A 21 16.58 18.84 1.04
C TRP A 21 16.98 17.41 1.33
N LEU A 22 16.21 16.46 0.78
CA LEU A 22 16.48 15.04 0.85
C LEU A 22 16.93 14.58 -0.55
N PRO A 23 18.25 14.40 -0.79
CA PRO A 23 18.79 14.15 -2.13
C PRO A 23 18.29 12.86 -2.78
N THR A 24 17.83 11.91 -1.98
CA THR A 24 17.33 10.61 -2.43
C THR A 24 15.82 10.53 -2.52
N ASP A 25 15.12 11.58 -2.11
CA ASP A 25 13.65 11.61 -2.17
C ASP A 25 13.18 12.04 -3.57
N GLY A 26 11.93 11.73 -3.90
CA GLY A 26 11.42 11.97 -5.24
C GLY A 26 9.95 11.62 -5.40
N GLN A 27 9.58 11.27 -6.62
CA GLN A 27 8.23 10.86 -6.97
C GLN A 27 8.21 9.36 -7.27
N GLY A 28 7.26 8.66 -6.65
CA GLY A 28 6.95 7.28 -7.00
C GLY A 28 5.62 7.24 -7.75
N ASP A 29 5.52 6.36 -8.74
CA ASP A 29 4.24 5.98 -9.32
C ASP A 29 3.59 4.91 -8.42
N PRO A 30 2.56 5.27 -7.63
CA PRO A 30 2.00 4.34 -6.66
C PRO A 30 1.38 3.10 -7.32
N ALA A 31 0.81 3.24 -8.52
CA ALA A 31 0.16 2.12 -9.21
C ALA A 31 1.20 1.10 -9.67
N ASN A 32 2.27 1.55 -10.32
CA ASN A 32 3.33 0.65 -10.78
C ASN A 32 4.13 0.06 -9.60
N ILE A 33 4.32 0.80 -8.51
CA ILE A 33 4.94 0.27 -7.28
C ILE A 33 4.08 -0.86 -6.71
N ALA A 34 2.76 -0.67 -6.59
CA ALA A 34 1.84 -1.70 -6.10
C ALA A 34 1.89 -2.96 -6.98
N LEU A 35 1.85 -2.81 -8.31
CA LEU A 35 1.95 -3.93 -9.25
C LEU A 35 3.30 -4.66 -9.17
N ALA A 36 4.41 -3.92 -9.01
CA ALA A 36 5.73 -4.50 -8.85
C ALA A 36 5.84 -5.32 -7.55
N LEU A 37 5.30 -4.80 -6.44
CA LEU A 37 5.24 -5.52 -5.17
C LEU A 37 4.36 -6.77 -5.27
N ALA A 38 3.17 -6.67 -5.88
CA ALA A 38 2.28 -7.81 -6.09
C ALA A 38 2.95 -8.90 -6.94
N LYS A 39 3.66 -8.52 -8.01
CA LYS A 39 4.46 -9.45 -8.82
C LYS A 39 5.57 -10.12 -8.00
N GLY A 40 6.29 -9.35 -7.20
CA GLY A 40 7.32 -9.86 -6.30
C GLY A 40 6.78 -10.86 -5.28
N ALA A 41 5.59 -10.59 -4.73
CA ALA A 41 4.91 -11.49 -3.79
C ALA A 41 4.49 -12.81 -4.47
N ARG A 42 3.86 -12.74 -5.66
CA ARG A 42 3.50 -13.93 -6.46
C ARG A 42 4.73 -14.78 -6.79
N ASN A 43 5.82 -14.16 -7.20
CA ASN A 43 7.09 -14.86 -7.49
C ASN A 43 7.68 -15.58 -6.26
N ARG A 44 7.29 -15.18 -5.05
CA ARG A 44 7.69 -15.80 -3.78
C ARG A 44 6.63 -16.75 -3.21
N GLY A 45 5.60 -17.09 -4.00
CA GLY A 45 4.57 -18.06 -3.65
C GLY A 45 3.33 -17.48 -2.97
N ALA A 46 3.22 -16.16 -2.81
CA ALA A 46 2.00 -15.56 -2.28
C ALA A 46 0.85 -15.62 -3.30
N VAL A 47 -0.37 -15.82 -2.80
CA VAL A 47 -1.59 -15.71 -3.61
C VAL A 47 -2.08 -14.26 -3.55
N VAL A 48 -2.26 -13.64 -4.72
CA VAL A 48 -2.92 -12.33 -4.85
C VAL A 48 -4.19 -12.56 -5.65
N ALA A 49 -5.31 -12.65 -4.94
CA ALA A 49 -6.64 -12.87 -5.48
C ALA A 49 -7.35 -11.52 -5.64
N GLU A 50 -7.64 -11.15 -6.89
CA GLU A 50 -8.31 -9.89 -7.23
C GLU A 50 -9.77 -10.17 -7.57
N ARG A 51 -10.64 -9.17 -7.39
CA ARG A 51 -12.11 -9.30 -7.53
C ARG A 51 -12.74 -10.33 -6.58
N VAL A 52 -12.05 -10.61 -5.47
CA VAL A 52 -12.55 -11.44 -4.37
C VAL A 52 -12.92 -10.52 -3.21
N LEU A 53 -14.21 -10.36 -2.95
CA LEU A 53 -14.73 -9.51 -1.90
C LEU A 53 -14.70 -10.25 -0.57
N VAL A 54 -13.98 -9.73 0.43
CA VAL A 54 -14.11 -10.21 1.81
C VAL A 54 -15.42 -9.67 2.38
N THR A 55 -16.32 -10.56 2.79
CA THR A 55 -17.65 -10.21 3.34
C THR A 55 -17.73 -10.36 4.86
N GLY A 56 -16.78 -11.07 5.48
CA GLY A 56 -16.73 -11.23 6.92
C GLY A 56 -15.40 -11.76 7.44
N VAL A 57 -15.14 -11.50 8.72
CA VAL A 57 -14.00 -12.05 9.46
C VAL A 57 -14.56 -12.95 10.56
N THR A 58 -14.13 -14.21 10.59
CA THR A 58 -14.53 -15.14 11.65
C THR A 58 -13.61 -14.95 12.86
N VAL A 59 -14.21 -14.75 14.04
CA VAL A 59 -13.48 -14.53 15.29
C VAL A 59 -13.92 -15.56 16.33
N GLN A 60 -12.95 -16.26 16.92
CA GLN A 60 -13.16 -17.19 18.02
C GLN A 60 -12.21 -16.84 19.16
N ASP A 61 -12.72 -16.79 20.39
CA ASP A 61 -11.92 -16.49 21.59
C ASP A 61 -11.07 -15.22 21.47
N ARG A 62 -11.62 -14.19 20.81
CA ARG A 62 -10.99 -12.89 20.51
C ARG A 62 -9.82 -12.98 19.51
N THR A 63 -9.69 -14.08 18.77
CA THR A 63 -8.68 -14.25 17.72
C THR A 63 -9.38 -14.46 16.37
N ALA A 64 -8.93 -13.75 15.33
CA ALA A 64 -9.39 -14.00 13.97
C ALA A 64 -8.92 -15.39 13.52
N LYS A 65 -9.82 -16.15 12.88
CA LYS A 65 -9.55 -17.52 12.40
C LYS A 65 -9.64 -17.66 10.88
N GLY A 66 -10.02 -16.58 10.19
CA GLY A 66 -10.15 -16.58 8.75
C GLY A 66 -11.14 -15.56 8.24
N VAL A 67 -11.38 -15.60 6.94
CA VAL A 67 -12.27 -14.68 6.23
C VAL A 67 -13.25 -15.42 5.34
N THR A 68 -14.49 -14.95 5.30
CA THR A 68 -15.48 -15.34 4.30
C THR A 68 -15.34 -14.41 3.09
N TRP A 69 -15.41 -14.98 1.89
CA TRP A 69 -15.26 -14.23 0.65
C TRP A 69 -16.35 -14.57 -0.37
N GLU A 70 -16.56 -13.66 -1.31
CA GLU A 70 -17.42 -13.79 -2.48
C GLU A 70 -16.65 -13.47 -3.78
N SER A 71 -16.83 -14.28 -4.81
CA SER A 71 -16.28 -14.05 -6.16
C SER A 71 -17.12 -14.80 -7.18
N ASP A 72 -17.47 -14.15 -8.30
CA ASP A 72 -18.19 -14.76 -9.43
C ASP A 72 -19.46 -15.55 -9.05
N GLY A 73 -20.18 -15.10 -8.00
CA GLY A 73 -21.39 -15.74 -7.50
C GLY A 73 -21.17 -16.92 -6.54
N GLU A 74 -19.92 -17.25 -6.24
CA GLU A 74 -19.53 -18.25 -5.26
C GLU A 74 -19.13 -17.61 -3.94
N THR A 75 -19.29 -18.38 -2.85
CA THR A 75 -18.83 -18.02 -1.51
C THR A 75 -17.83 -19.05 -1.01
N GLY A 76 -16.86 -18.63 -0.22
CA GLY A 76 -15.90 -19.53 0.39
C GLY A 76 -15.33 -19.01 1.70
N PHE A 77 -14.50 -19.83 2.32
CA PHE A 77 -13.80 -19.51 3.56
C PHE A 77 -12.30 -19.78 3.41
N ILE A 78 -11.47 -18.83 3.84
CA ILE A 78 -10.03 -19.00 3.96
C ILE A 78 -9.69 -19.00 5.45
N GLU A 79 -9.23 -20.14 5.95
CA GLU A 79 -8.66 -20.25 7.29
C GLU A 79 -7.31 -19.52 7.35
N ALA A 80 -7.09 -18.75 8.42
CA ALA A 80 -5.85 -18.02 8.63
C ALA A 80 -5.58 -17.80 10.13
N ASP A 81 -4.32 -18.00 10.55
CA ASP A 81 -3.86 -17.67 11.90
C ASP A 81 -3.93 -16.17 12.20
N HIS A 82 -3.72 -15.36 11.16
CA HIS A 82 -3.69 -13.90 11.22
C HIS A 82 -4.45 -13.30 10.05
N VAL A 83 -5.25 -12.28 10.34
CA VAL A 83 -5.94 -11.46 9.35
C VAL A 83 -5.47 -10.02 9.53
N ILE A 84 -4.97 -9.40 8.46
CA ILE A 84 -4.48 -8.03 8.45
C ILE A 84 -5.39 -7.22 7.54
N ASN A 85 -6.10 -6.24 8.11
CA ASN A 85 -6.94 -5.34 7.33
C ASN A 85 -6.10 -4.20 6.75
N CYS A 86 -5.89 -4.25 5.43
CA CYS A 86 -5.25 -3.19 4.64
C CYS A 86 -6.25 -2.53 3.65
N GLY A 87 -7.56 -2.60 3.92
CA GLY A 87 -8.64 -2.12 3.05
C GLY A 87 -8.98 -0.64 3.22
N GLY A 88 -7.94 0.20 3.34
CA GLY A 88 -8.10 1.66 3.42
C GLY A 88 -8.82 2.27 2.22
#